data_AF-A0A969AQ61-F1
#
_entry.id   AF-A0A969AQ61-F1
#
_cell.length_a   1.000
_cell.length_b   1.000
_cell.length_c   1.000
_cell.angle_alpha   90.00
_cell.angle_beta   90.00
_cell.angle_gamma   90.00
#
_symmetry.space_group_name_H-M   'P 1'
#
loop_
_entity.id
_entity.type
_entity.pdbx_description
1 polymer ?
#
loop_
_entity_poly.entity_id
_entity_poly.type
_entity_poly.pdbx_seq_one_letter_code
_entity_poly.pdbx_strand_id
1 'polypeptide(L)'
;MVNGTGNNFFINQDLSVVDALFAPDLAVNAQRTLALVGGNVTLAGANLVAPDGRVEIGSVGSGLVSLAPVTEGFQLGYAGVTDLRDITLQNAAAVDVSDASAGTVQLRGRQVSLSGGSAVRANTSGAGPGGLVQVTADTLSAAGASTFVPGFLPPAAAPFVVMPSGIFASVEAGATGSGSQINLNVGQLSLTAGAQIAASTFGVGSGGNPGGMQAISMLMPRRLQSMEAAQPDRVACLRPSRLDLPVMGLMLQMGTAAI
;
A
#
# COMPACT_ATOMS: atom_id res chain seq x y z
N MET A 1 -1.43 -0.36 22.59
CA MET A 1 -2.35 0.43 21.74
C MET A 1 -1.68 1.76 21.48
N VAL A 2 -1.64 2.19 20.21
CA VAL A 2 -1.15 3.51 19.79
C VAL A 2 -2.30 4.21 19.10
N ASN A 3 -2.61 5.43 19.53
CA ASN A 3 -3.71 6.23 18.99
C ASN A 3 -3.14 7.45 18.28
N GLY A 4 -3.75 7.81 17.15
CA GLY A 4 -3.40 8.99 16.38
C GLY A 4 -4.62 9.60 15.70
N THR A 5 -4.37 10.60 14.86
CA THR A 5 -5.43 11.41 14.22
C THR A 5 -5.85 10.91 12.83
N GLY A 6 -5.12 9.93 12.29
CA GLY A 6 -5.30 9.38 10.95
C GLY A 6 -4.12 9.70 10.04
N ASN A 7 -3.89 8.82 9.07
CA ASN A 7 -2.93 8.96 8.01
C ASN A 7 -3.54 9.89 6.98
N ASN A 8 -3.14 11.15 7.06
CA ASN A 8 -3.65 12.22 6.20
C ASN A 8 -3.15 12.07 4.74
N PHE A 9 -2.92 10.86 4.25
CA PHE A 9 -2.50 10.62 2.89
C PHE A 9 -3.68 10.91 1.95
N PHE A 10 -3.37 11.53 0.83
CA PHE A 10 -4.37 11.84 -0.18
C PHE A 10 -3.83 11.55 -1.58
N ILE A 11 -4.66 10.93 -2.41
CA ILE A 11 -4.43 10.81 -3.84
C ILE A 11 -4.65 12.20 -4.46
N ASN A 12 -3.65 12.77 -5.12
CA ASN A 12 -3.78 14.05 -5.79
C ASN A 12 -4.39 13.88 -7.20
N GLN A 13 -4.47 14.97 -7.97
CA GLN A 13 -5.08 14.97 -9.31
C GLN A 13 -4.30 14.15 -10.35
N ASP A 14 -3.05 13.74 -10.07
CA ASP A 14 -2.24 12.90 -10.95
C ASP A 14 -2.25 11.41 -10.54
N LEU A 15 -3.08 11.06 -9.55
CA LEU A 15 -3.22 9.73 -8.97
C LEU A 15 -2.00 9.25 -8.15
N SER A 16 -1.07 10.15 -7.78
CA SER A 16 -0.04 9.86 -6.79
C SER A 16 -0.56 10.03 -5.36
N VAL A 17 -0.05 9.19 -4.46
CA VAL A 17 -0.30 9.34 -3.02
C VAL A 17 0.62 10.44 -2.51
N VAL A 18 0.04 11.54 -2.05
CA VAL A 18 0.74 12.68 -1.45
C VAL A 18 0.60 12.62 0.06
N ASP A 19 1.71 12.83 0.74
CA ASP A 19 1.74 13.00 2.19
C ASP A 19 1.21 14.38 2.56
N ALA A 20 0.08 14.45 3.27
CA ALA A 20 -0.26 15.70 3.91
C ALA A 20 0.74 16.03 5.01
N LEU A 21 0.98 17.33 5.18
CA LEU A 21 1.98 17.98 6.02
C LEU A 21 1.75 17.82 7.55
N PHE A 22 1.22 16.69 8.01
CA PHE A 22 1.02 16.44 9.44
C PHE A 22 2.20 15.64 10.02
N ALA A 23 2.64 16.07 11.20
CA ALA A 23 3.68 15.36 11.93
C ALA A 23 3.23 13.93 12.25
N PRO A 24 4.13 12.94 12.15
CA PRO A 24 3.81 11.57 12.55
C PRO A 24 3.52 11.50 14.05
N ASP A 25 2.62 10.59 14.44
CA ASP A 25 2.29 10.38 15.87
C ASP A 25 3.48 9.74 16.60
N LEU A 26 4.17 8.80 15.93
CA LEU A 26 5.37 8.17 16.46
C LEU A 26 6.38 7.97 15.33
N ALA A 27 7.56 8.57 15.49
CA ALA A 27 8.62 8.50 14.49
C ALA A 27 9.99 8.37 15.11
N VAL A 28 10.92 7.86 14.30
CA VAL A 28 12.35 7.83 14.57
C VAL A 28 13.09 8.56 13.46
N ASN A 29 14.35 8.92 13.73
CA ASN A 29 15.23 9.46 12.68
C ASN A 29 15.40 8.45 11.55
N ALA A 30 15.81 8.93 10.37
CA ALA A 30 16.09 8.06 9.25
C ALA A 30 17.09 6.96 9.60
N GLN A 31 16.98 5.81 8.93
CA GLN A 31 17.86 4.65 9.15
C GLN A 31 17.84 4.11 10.59
N ARG A 32 16.69 4.26 11.27
CA ARG A 32 16.46 3.70 12.61
C ARG A 32 15.28 2.76 12.63
N THR A 33 15.31 1.88 13.63
CA THR A 33 14.24 0.94 13.93
C THR A 33 13.22 1.56 14.87
N LEU A 34 11.95 1.50 14.50
CA LEU A 34 10.79 1.69 15.37
C LEU A 34 10.11 0.33 15.61
N ALA A 35 10.14 -0.17 16.84
CA ALA A 35 9.60 -1.49 17.17
C ALA A 35 8.45 -1.41 18.19
N LEU A 36 7.34 -2.09 17.88
CA LEU A 36 6.20 -2.28 18.76
C LEU A 36 5.97 -3.79 18.98
N VAL A 37 6.20 -4.26 20.20
CA VAL A 37 6.05 -5.68 20.57
C VAL A 37 5.24 -5.79 21.85
N GLY A 38 4.24 -6.66 21.86
CA GLY A 38 3.41 -6.92 23.04
C GLY A 38 2.33 -7.96 22.73
N GLY A 39 1.26 -7.99 23.53
CA GLY A 39 0.06 -8.81 23.25
C GLY A 39 -0.67 -8.38 21.98
N ASN A 40 -1.98 -8.11 22.05
CA ASN A 40 -2.66 -7.49 20.91
C ASN A 40 -2.05 -6.10 20.62
N VAL A 41 -1.72 -5.85 19.35
CA VAL A 41 -1.21 -4.54 18.91
C VAL A 41 -2.28 -3.86 18.08
N THR A 42 -2.77 -2.72 18.57
CA THR A 42 -3.76 -1.90 17.86
C THR A 42 -3.17 -0.54 17.55
N LEU A 43 -3.22 -0.16 16.27
CA LEU A 43 -2.93 1.16 15.73
C LEU A 43 -4.26 1.76 15.27
N ALA A 44 -4.76 2.75 16.01
CA ALA A 44 -6.02 3.43 15.69
C ALA A 44 -5.72 4.87 15.27
N GLY A 45 -5.75 5.13 13.96
CA GLY A 45 -5.35 6.42 13.37
C GLY A 45 -3.89 6.80 13.59
N ALA A 46 -3.07 5.89 14.13
CA ALA A 46 -1.66 6.15 14.38
C ALA A 46 -0.86 6.19 13.09
N ASN A 47 0.01 7.18 12.93
CA ASN A 47 0.99 7.27 11.86
C ASN A 47 2.40 6.97 12.39
N LEU A 48 2.90 5.77 12.08
CA LEU A 48 4.25 5.31 12.44
C LEU A 48 5.22 5.58 11.28
N VAL A 49 6.30 6.32 11.53
CA VAL A 49 7.23 6.74 10.47
C VAL A 49 8.70 6.43 10.81
N ALA A 50 9.38 5.70 9.93
CA ALA A 50 10.81 5.40 10.02
C ALA A 50 11.47 5.47 8.62
N PRO A 51 11.82 6.69 8.14
CA PRO A 51 12.31 6.90 6.78
C PRO A 51 13.64 6.17 6.52
N ASP A 52 13.81 5.49 5.38
CA ASP A 52 14.98 4.62 5.08
C ASP A 52 15.34 3.67 6.25
N GLY A 53 14.34 3.33 7.06
CA GLY A 53 14.52 2.71 8.36
C GLY A 53 13.83 1.35 8.44
N ARG A 54 13.42 1.00 9.65
CA ARG A 54 12.76 -0.27 9.91
C ARG A 54 11.57 -0.08 10.83
N VAL A 55 10.42 -0.62 10.47
CA VAL A 55 9.29 -0.79 11.40
C VAL A 55 9.07 -2.25 11.70
N GLU A 56 9.06 -2.60 12.99
CA GLU A 56 8.85 -3.95 13.49
C GLU A 56 7.59 -3.99 14.34
N ILE A 57 6.57 -4.75 13.93
CA ILE A 57 5.33 -4.91 14.70
C ILE A 57 5.11 -6.40 15.00
N GLY A 58 5.22 -6.74 16.27
CA GLY A 58 5.08 -8.09 16.81
C GLY A 58 3.94 -8.21 17.80
N SER A 59 3.01 -9.13 17.53
CA SER A 59 1.91 -9.45 18.44
C SER A 59 2.08 -10.86 19.01
N VAL A 60 2.50 -10.92 20.26
CA VAL A 60 2.93 -12.11 21.02
C VAL A 60 2.27 -12.09 22.39
N GLY A 61 1.41 -13.07 22.65
CA GLY A 61 0.76 -13.26 23.96
C GLY A 61 1.74 -13.83 24.98
N SER A 62 2.49 -14.85 24.58
CA SER A 62 3.56 -15.45 25.39
C SER A 62 4.68 -16.00 24.50
N GLY A 63 5.90 -15.99 25.02
CA GLY A 63 7.11 -16.38 24.30
C GLY A 63 8.20 -15.31 24.38
N LEU A 64 9.38 -15.64 23.83
CA LEU A 64 10.51 -14.74 23.78
C LEU A 64 10.70 -14.22 22.34
N VAL A 65 10.70 -12.89 22.19
CA VAL A 65 11.09 -12.22 20.95
C VAL A 65 12.56 -11.87 21.05
N SER A 66 13.38 -12.37 20.10
CA SER A 66 14.80 -12.09 20.06
C SER A 66 15.08 -10.76 19.36
N LEU A 67 16.10 -10.03 19.82
CA LEU A 67 16.63 -8.85 19.14
C LEU A 67 17.95 -9.21 18.45
N ALA A 68 17.98 -9.13 17.13
CA ALA A 68 19.20 -9.30 16.34
C ALA A 68 19.70 -7.92 15.89
N PRO A 69 20.95 -7.53 16.19
CA PRO A 69 21.51 -6.27 15.71
C PRO A 69 21.56 -6.21 14.18
N VAL A 70 21.15 -5.08 13.63
CA VAL A 70 21.23 -4.74 12.19
C VAL A 70 21.67 -3.28 12.04
N THR A 71 21.97 -2.84 10.82
CA THR A 71 22.45 -1.47 10.55
C THR A 71 21.47 -0.42 11.08
N GLU A 72 20.16 -0.65 10.92
CA GLU A 72 19.11 0.28 11.35
C GLU A 72 18.80 0.18 12.86
N GLY A 73 19.50 -0.68 13.61
CA GLY A 73 19.25 -0.94 15.03
C GLY A 73 19.01 -2.42 15.30
N PHE A 74 17.75 -2.86 15.34
CA PHE A 74 17.41 -4.23 15.69
C PHE A 74 16.34 -4.81 14.76
N GLN A 75 16.51 -6.06 14.37
CA GLN A 75 15.47 -6.88 13.76
C GLN A 75 14.88 -7.82 14.82
N LEU A 76 13.55 -8.03 14.76
CA LEU A 76 12.87 -8.95 15.67
C LEU A 76 12.82 -10.38 15.11
N GLY A 77 13.15 -11.34 15.96
CA GLY A 77 13.03 -12.77 15.66
C GLY A 77 11.95 -13.44 16.52
N TYR A 78 11.22 -14.35 15.89
CA TYR A 78 10.05 -15.02 16.48
C TYR A 78 10.20 -16.55 16.49
N ALA A 79 11.44 -17.05 16.45
CA ALA A 79 11.70 -18.48 16.49
C ALA A 79 11.17 -19.09 17.81
N GLY A 80 10.35 -20.13 17.70
CA GLY A 80 9.72 -20.77 18.86
C GLY A 80 8.53 -20.03 19.46
N VAL A 81 8.13 -18.86 18.93
CA VAL A 81 6.92 -18.16 19.36
C VAL A 81 5.70 -18.79 18.70
N THR A 82 4.82 -19.37 19.51
CA THR A 82 3.58 -20.04 19.05
C THR A 82 2.31 -19.30 19.47
N ASP A 83 2.33 -18.58 20.60
CA ASP A 83 1.18 -17.81 21.10
C ASP A 83 1.17 -16.41 20.48
N LEU A 84 0.94 -16.35 19.17
CA LEU A 84 0.77 -15.10 18.45
C LEU A 84 -0.62 -14.50 18.70
N ARG A 85 -0.69 -13.17 18.66
CA ARG A 85 -1.90 -12.38 18.91
C ARG A 85 -2.19 -11.46 17.73
N ASP A 86 -3.18 -10.59 17.86
CA ASP A 86 -3.71 -9.86 16.71
C ASP A 86 -3.06 -8.48 16.55
N ILE A 87 -2.75 -8.14 15.30
CA ILE A 87 -2.36 -6.80 14.85
C ILE A 87 -3.56 -6.19 14.14
N THR A 88 -4.00 -5.01 14.60
CA THR A 88 -5.13 -4.28 14.00
C THR A 88 -4.71 -2.86 13.65
N LEU A 89 -4.83 -2.51 12.37
CA LEU A 89 -4.70 -1.16 11.85
C LEU A 89 -6.10 -0.67 11.46
N GLN A 90 -6.55 0.41 12.06
CA GLN A 90 -7.90 0.94 11.87
C GLN A 90 -7.92 2.47 11.92
N ASN A 91 -9.04 3.06 11.48
CA ASN A 91 -9.27 4.50 11.49
C ASN A 91 -8.16 5.29 10.80
N ALA A 92 -7.79 4.90 9.58
CA ALA A 92 -6.75 5.55 8.81
C ALA A 92 -5.37 5.42 9.51
N ALA A 93 -4.98 4.24 10.01
CA ALA A 93 -3.63 4.07 10.56
C ALA A 93 -2.57 3.92 9.45
N ALA A 94 -1.36 4.43 9.66
CA ALA A 94 -0.25 4.25 8.75
C ALA A 94 0.98 3.64 9.43
N VAL A 95 1.66 2.80 8.64
CA VAL A 95 3.03 2.38 8.89
C VAL A 95 3.83 2.73 7.67
N ASP A 96 4.84 3.57 7.81
CA ASP A 96 5.54 4.15 6.68
C ASP A 96 7.05 4.16 6.85
N VAL A 97 7.73 3.63 5.84
CA VAL A 97 9.19 3.62 5.71
C VAL A 97 9.64 4.20 4.37
N SER A 98 8.76 4.93 3.69
CA SER A 98 9.03 5.52 2.37
C SER A 98 10.11 6.60 2.43
N ASP A 99 11.05 6.57 1.48
CA ASP A 99 12.14 7.55 1.33
C ASP A 99 12.81 7.37 -0.06
N ALA A 100 13.88 8.11 -0.34
CA ALA A 100 14.74 7.94 -1.51
C ALA A 100 15.36 6.52 -1.60
N SER A 101 15.52 5.87 -0.45
CA SER A 101 15.83 4.46 -0.23
C SER A 101 14.76 3.96 0.73
N ALA A 102 13.77 3.20 0.26
CA ALA A 102 12.68 2.81 1.15
C ALA A 102 13.14 1.73 2.14
N GLY A 103 12.65 1.84 3.36
CA GLY A 103 13.01 0.94 4.45
C GLY A 103 12.28 -0.41 4.43
N THR A 104 12.32 -1.08 5.58
CA THR A 104 11.69 -2.39 5.78
C THR A 104 10.54 -2.33 6.79
N VAL A 105 9.43 -2.99 6.49
CA VAL A 105 8.36 -3.26 7.46
C VAL A 105 8.25 -4.76 7.70
N GLN A 106 8.21 -5.17 8.97
CA GLN A 106 7.94 -6.54 9.37
C GLN A 106 6.71 -6.59 10.29
N LEU A 107 5.69 -7.35 9.88
CA LEU A 107 4.47 -7.61 10.67
C LEU A 107 4.41 -9.09 11.02
N ARG A 108 4.34 -9.40 12.32
CA ARG A 108 4.21 -10.77 12.83
C ARG A 108 3.10 -10.87 13.87
N GLY A 109 2.03 -11.58 13.52
CA GLY A 109 0.90 -11.83 14.41
C GLY A 109 0.15 -13.10 14.01
N ARG A 110 -0.93 -13.41 14.72
CA ARG A 110 -1.88 -14.46 14.37
C ARG A 110 -2.82 -13.97 13.28
N GLN A 111 -3.46 -12.83 13.52
CA GLN A 111 -4.23 -12.10 12.53
C GLN A 111 -3.61 -10.72 12.32
N VAL A 112 -3.52 -10.29 11.06
CA VAL A 112 -3.20 -8.91 10.68
C VAL A 112 -4.42 -8.35 9.94
N SER A 113 -4.99 -7.27 10.44
CA SER A 113 -6.16 -6.62 9.83
C SER A 113 -5.88 -5.15 9.52
N LEU A 114 -6.21 -4.72 8.30
CA LEU A 114 -6.14 -3.33 7.84
C LEU A 114 -7.54 -2.88 7.46
N SER A 115 -8.04 -1.84 8.11
CA SER A 115 -9.40 -1.33 7.86
C SER A 115 -9.46 0.19 7.88
N GLY A 116 -10.56 0.75 7.36
CA GLY A 116 -10.83 2.19 7.44
C GLY A 116 -9.75 3.05 6.78
N GLY A 117 -9.21 2.60 5.64
CA GLY A 117 -8.15 3.28 4.88
C GLY A 117 -6.74 3.17 5.47
N SER A 118 -6.53 2.24 6.41
CA SER A 118 -5.20 2.04 6.97
C SER A 118 -4.21 1.46 5.96
N ALA A 119 -2.98 1.95 5.95
CA ALA A 119 -1.98 1.62 4.95
C ALA A 119 -0.62 1.23 5.55
N VAL A 120 0.07 0.27 4.93
CA VAL A 120 1.50 0.02 5.14
C VAL A 120 2.22 0.45 3.87
N ARG A 121 3.25 1.28 3.98
CA ARG A 121 3.95 1.90 2.84
C ARG A 121 5.45 1.73 2.94
N ALA A 122 6.06 1.40 1.81
CA ALA A 122 7.50 1.33 1.61
C ALA A 122 7.84 1.81 0.19
N ASN A 123 7.47 3.05 -0.12
CA ASN A 123 7.70 3.62 -1.45
C ASN A 123 9.10 4.22 -1.58
N THR A 124 9.76 3.90 -2.69
CA THR A 124 11.08 4.43 -3.05
C THR A 124 10.93 5.58 -4.03
N SER A 125 11.33 6.79 -3.64
CA SER A 125 11.27 7.99 -4.48
C SER A 125 12.59 8.35 -5.16
N GLY A 126 13.69 7.69 -4.79
CA GLY A 126 15.05 8.03 -5.20
C GLY A 126 15.81 6.92 -5.93
N ALA A 127 17.14 7.00 -5.87
CA ALA A 127 18.03 6.03 -6.50
C ALA A 127 18.36 4.82 -5.60
N GLY A 128 17.83 4.79 -4.38
CA GLY A 128 18.11 3.76 -3.40
C GLY A 128 17.41 2.42 -3.69
N PRO A 129 17.68 1.38 -2.90
CA PRO A 129 16.97 0.12 -3.01
C PRO A 129 15.44 0.27 -2.84
N GLY A 130 14.72 -0.65 -3.48
CA GLY A 130 13.30 -0.85 -3.27
C GLY A 130 12.97 -1.26 -1.83
N GLY A 131 11.83 -0.80 -1.32
CA GLY A 131 11.38 -1.12 0.03
C GLY A 131 10.94 -2.58 0.17
N LEU A 132 10.94 -3.07 1.41
CA LEU A 132 10.55 -4.45 1.73
C LEU A 132 9.43 -4.48 2.77
N VAL A 133 8.29 -5.06 2.43
CA VAL A 133 7.23 -5.36 3.40
C VAL A 133 7.12 -6.87 3.58
N GLN A 134 7.24 -7.33 4.82
CA GLN A 134 7.11 -8.73 5.21
C GLN A 134 5.95 -8.90 6.17
N VAL A 135 4.97 -9.73 5.80
CA VAL A 135 3.84 -10.08 6.66
C VAL A 135 3.82 -11.57 6.89
N THR A 136 3.85 -11.99 8.15
CA THR A 136 3.73 -13.40 8.50
C THR A 136 2.62 -13.59 9.53
N ALA A 137 1.52 -14.24 9.12
CA ALA A 137 0.33 -14.42 9.97
C ALA A 137 -0.49 -15.65 9.59
N ASP A 138 -1.40 -16.11 10.43
CA ASP A 138 -2.37 -17.13 10.02
C ASP A 138 -3.39 -16.53 9.06
N THR A 139 -3.79 -15.27 9.31
CA THR A 139 -4.71 -14.53 8.44
C THR A 139 -4.25 -13.10 8.23
N LEU A 140 -4.25 -12.66 6.97
CA LEU A 140 -4.17 -11.26 6.60
C LEU A 140 -5.49 -10.84 5.97
N SER A 141 -6.08 -9.77 6.49
CA SER A 141 -7.31 -9.19 5.97
C SER A 141 -7.14 -7.69 5.74
N ALA A 142 -7.66 -7.19 4.62
CA ALA A 142 -7.79 -5.77 4.38
C ALA A 142 -9.19 -5.47 3.86
N ALA A 143 -9.82 -4.42 4.41
CA ALA A 143 -11.19 -4.07 4.10
C ALA A 143 -11.40 -2.55 4.04
N GLY A 144 -12.04 -2.12 2.96
CA GLY A 144 -12.51 -0.75 2.80
C GLY A 144 -11.44 0.22 2.35
N ALA A 145 -11.83 1.48 2.32
CA ALA A 145 -10.99 2.59 1.94
C ALA A 145 -11.45 3.83 2.72
N SER A 146 -10.55 4.71 3.14
CA SER A 146 -10.92 5.95 3.83
C SER A 146 -11.24 7.02 2.82
N THR A 147 -12.32 7.76 3.04
CA THR A 147 -12.55 9.03 2.37
C THR A 147 -11.81 10.12 3.14
N PHE A 148 -10.71 10.64 2.60
CA PHE A 148 -10.08 11.85 3.12
C PHE A 148 -10.80 13.06 2.51
N VAL A 149 -11.33 13.93 3.37
CA VAL A 149 -11.82 15.24 2.98
C VAL A 149 -10.84 16.26 3.57
N PRO A 150 -9.95 16.85 2.77
CA PRO A 150 -9.04 17.87 3.27
C PRO A 150 -9.87 19.00 3.91
N GLY A 151 -9.60 19.34 5.18
CA GLY A 151 -10.35 20.37 5.92
C GLY A 151 -10.26 21.79 5.35
N PHE A 152 -9.48 21.99 4.29
CA PHE A 152 -9.37 23.23 3.52
C PHE A 152 -10.25 23.23 2.25
N LEU A 153 -10.80 22.08 1.83
CA LEU A 153 -11.70 22.01 0.68
C LEU A 153 -13.17 22.18 1.13
N PRO A 154 -13.98 22.98 0.41
CA PRO A 154 -15.42 23.04 0.69
C PRO A 154 -16.07 21.66 0.46
N PRO A 155 -17.07 21.25 1.25
CA PRO A 155 -17.70 19.91 1.15
C PRO A 155 -18.22 19.55 -0.25
N ALA A 156 -18.60 20.55 -1.04
CA ALA A 156 -19.08 20.38 -2.42
C ALA A 156 -17.96 20.22 -3.47
N ALA A 157 -16.69 20.45 -3.11
CA ALA A 157 -15.52 20.33 -3.99
C ALA A 157 -14.70 19.04 -3.76
N ALA A 158 -15.15 18.15 -2.86
CA ALA A 158 -14.45 16.91 -2.55
C ALA A 158 -15.17 15.69 -3.13
N PRO A 159 -15.03 15.37 -4.43
CA PRO A 159 -15.22 14.00 -4.84
C PRO A 159 -13.90 13.26 -4.60
N PHE A 160 -13.90 12.43 -3.56
CA PHE A 160 -13.21 11.14 -3.59
C PHE A 160 -11.67 11.17 -3.59
N VAL A 161 -11.07 11.55 -2.47
CA VAL A 161 -9.77 10.98 -2.14
C VAL A 161 -9.97 9.74 -1.30
N VAL A 162 -9.97 8.60 -1.98
CA VAL A 162 -10.19 7.31 -1.35
C VAL A 162 -8.86 6.61 -1.21
N MET A 163 -8.34 6.53 0.01
CA MET A 163 -7.17 5.72 0.26
C MET A 163 -7.61 4.29 0.59
N PRO A 164 -7.33 3.31 -0.29
CA PRO A 164 -7.64 1.92 -0.01
C PRO A 164 -6.87 1.45 1.22
N SER A 165 -7.53 0.65 2.06
CA SER A 165 -6.78 -0.14 3.03
C SER A 165 -5.85 -1.09 2.30
N GLY A 166 -4.58 -1.14 2.70
CA GLY A 166 -3.64 -1.92 1.90
C GLY A 166 -2.18 -1.86 2.29
N ILE A 167 -1.40 -2.59 1.49
CA ILE A 167 0.06 -2.63 1.58
C ILE A 167 0.62 -2.18 0.23
N PHE A 168 1.47 -1.16 0.26
CA PHE A 168 2.01 -0.50 -0.91
C PHE A 168 3.52 -0.45 -0.82
N ALA A 169 4.20 -0.93 -1.86
CA ALA A 169 5.65 -0.82 -1.96
C ALA A 169 5.98 -0.48 -3.42
N SER A 170 6.11 0.81 -3.71
CA SER A 170 6.25 1.28 -5.10
C SER A 170 7.55 2.02 -5.33
N VAL A 171 8.13 1.89 -6.52
CA VAL A 171 9.18 2.78 -6.99
C VAL A 171 8.52 3.89 -7.79
N GLU A 172 8.63 5.12 -7.33
CA GLU A 172 7.89 6.26 -7.88
C GLU A 172 8.40 6.67 -9.28
N ALA A 173 7.57 7.40 -10.02
CA ALA A 173 7.94 7.90 -11.33
C ALA A 173 9.16 8.83 -11.24
N GLY A 174 10.17 8.59 -12.08
CA GLY A 174 11.44 9.33 -12.06
C GLY A 174 12.48 8.79 -11.08
N ALA A 175 12.11 7.86 -10.19
CA ALA A 175 13.05 7.16 -9.34
C ALA A 175 13.90 6.16 -10.17
N THR A 176 15.17 6.02 -9.83
CA THR A 176 16.12 5.08 -10.50
C THR A 176 16.45 3.87 -9.63
N GLY A 177 15.80 3.75 -8.46
CA GLY A 177 15.97 2.68 -7.51
C GLY A 177 15.52 1.31 -8.00
N SER A 178 15.92 0.26 -7.29
CA SER A 178 15.49 -1.11 -7.59
C SER A 178 14.03 -1.36 -7.20
N GLY A 179 13.40 -2.38 -7.80
CA GLY A 179 12.01 -2.74 -7.51
C GLY A 179 11.78 -3.10 -6.03
N SER A 180 10.63 -2.70 -5.50
CA SER A 180 10.20 -3.00 -4.13
C SER A 180 9.57 -4.40 -4.02
N GLN A 181 9.52 -4.96 -2.82
CA GLN A 181 9.04 -6.32 -2.55
C GLN A 181 7.99 -6.36 -1.44
N ILE A 182 6.95 -7.18 -1.64
CA ILE A 182 5.96 -7.52 -0.62
C ILE A 182 5.91 -9.03 -0.48
N ASN A 183 6.34 -9.53 0.67
CA ASN A 183 6.38 -10.95 1.01
C ASN A 183 5.27 -11.27 2.01
N LEU A 184 4.26 -12.02 1.58
CA LEU A 184 3.14 -12.45 2.41
C LEU A 184 3.27 -13.96 2.69
N ASN A 185 3.60 -14.32 3.92
CA ASN A 185 3.54 -15.68 4.41
C ASN A 185 2.30 -15.84 5.29
N VAL A 186 1.16 -16.10 4.65
CA VAL A 186 -0.14 -16.14 5.32
C VAL A 186 -0.92 -17.41 5.00
N GLY A 187 -1.66 -17.92 5.99
CA GLY A 187 -2.56 -19.06 5.79
C GLY A 187 -3.82 -18.71 5.00
N GLN A 188 -4.39 -17.53 5.28
CA GLN A 188 -5.54 -16.96 4.57
C GLN A 188 -5.28 -15.49 4.23
N LEU A 189 -5.59 -15.09 2.99
CA LEU A 189 -5.62 -13.71 2.55
C LEU A 189 -7.05 -13.32 2.15
N SER A 190 -7.56 -12.21 2.68
CA SER A 190 -8.87 -11.66 2.33
C SER A 190 -8.79 -10.17 2.02
N LEU A 191 -9.07 -9.78 0.78
CA LEU A 191 -9.12 -8.38 0.34
C LEU A 191 -10.56 -8.06 -0.08
N THR A 192 -11.19 -7.09 0.58
CA THR A 192 -12.61 -6.76 0.36
C THR A 192 -12.83 -5.26 0.30
N ALA A 193 -13.98 -4.85 -0.27
CA ALA A 193 -14.42 -3.45 -0.31
C ALA A 193 -13.35 -2.47 -0.85
N GLY A 194 -12.63 -2.87 -1.91
CA GLY A 194 -11.65 -2.01 -2.60
C GLY A 194 -10.24 -1.99 -1.98
N ALA A 195 -9.97 -2.82 -0.97
CA ALA A 195 -8.64 -2.98 -0.39
C ALA A 195 -7.61 -3.52 -1.42
N GLN A 196 -6.35 -3.11 -1.28
CA GLN A 196 -5.30 -3.38 -2.27
C GLN A 196 -3.99 -3.85 -1.64
N ILE A 197 -3.26 -4.68 -2.37
CA ILE A 197 -1.84 -4.95 -2.11
C ILE A 197 -1.12 -4.75 -3.43
N ALA A 198 -0.18 -3.81 -3.47
CA ALA A 198 0.49 -3.43 -4.70
C ALA A 198 1.99 -3.24 -4.48
N ALA A 199 2.78 -4.01 -5.22
CA ALA A 199 4.19 -3.74 -5.44
C ALA A 199 4.35 -3.30 -6.90
N SER A 200 4.68 -2.03 -7.13
CA SER A 200 4.71 -1.44 -8.47
C SER A 200 5.97 -0.64 -8.73
N THR A 201 6.66 -0.92 -9.83
CA THR A 201 7.84 -0.16 -10.25
C THR A 201 7.44 0.80 -11.37
N PHE A 202 7.27 2.08 -11.06
CA PHE A 202 7.01 3.16 -12.02
C PHE A 202 8.29 3.92 -12.42
N GLY A 203 9.36 3.80 -11.65
CA GLY A 203 10.68 4.34 -11.94
C GLY A 203 11.47 3.56 -13.00
N VAL A 204 12.49 4.18 -13.58
CA VAL A 204 13.34 3.64 -14.67
C VAL A 204 14.48 2.74 -14.17
N GLY A 205 14.63 2.55 -12.86
CA GLY A 205 15.61 1.64 -12.27
C GLY A 205 15.39 0.18 -12.66
N SER A 206 16.45 -0.65 -12.58
CA SER A 206 16.72 -1.99 -13.14
C SER A 206 15.57 -3.02 -13.30
N GLY A 207 14.46 -2.62 -13.92
CA GLY A 207 13.22 -3.37 -14.09
C GLY A 207 12.05 -2.56 -14.68
N GLY A 208 12.12 -1.23 -14.72
CA GLY A 208 11.04 -0.38 -15.26
C GLY A 208 11.24 0.03 -16.71
N ASN A 209 10.41 -0.49 -17.61
CA ASN A 209 10.15 0.14 -18.90
C ASN A 209 9.34 1.42 -18.63
N PRO A 210 9.66 2.60 -19.19
CA PRO A 210 8.80 3.78 -19.06
C PRO A 210 7.41 3.46 -19.62
N GLY A 211 6.43 3.25 -18.73
CA GLY A 211 5.05 2.89 -19.07
C GLY A 211 4.64 1.42 -18.87
N GLY A 212 5.48 0.57 -18.27
CA GLY A 212 5.18 -0.85 -18.05
C GLY A 212 4.74 -1.17 -16.61
N MET A 213 3.45 -1.45 -16.40
CA MET A 213 2.93 -2.04 -15.16
C MET A 213 3.46 -3.48 -15.03
N GLN A 214 4.47 -3.74 -14.18
CA GLN A 214 4.91 -5.10 -13.87
C GLN A 214 4.28 -5.57 -12.56
N ALA A 215 3.52 -6.67 -12.65
CA ALA A 215 2.77 -7.23 -11.54
C ALA A 215 3.55 -8.34 -10.81
N ILE A 216 3.56 -8.22 -9.48
CA ILE A 216 3.31 -9.28 -8.48
C ILE A 216 4.20 -10.54 -8.55
N SER A 217 5.14 -10.65 -7.62
CA SER A 217 5.60 -11.97 -7.12
C SER A 217 4.82 -12.30 -5.85
N MET A 218 3.72 -13.04 -5.98
CA MET A 218 2.97 -13.61 -4.86
C MET A 218 3.40 -15.07 -4.68
N LEU A 219 4.19 -15.37 -3.66
CA LEU A 219 4.44 -16.76 -3.26
C LEU A 219 3.31 -17.21 -2.31
N MET A 220 2.25 -17.81 -2.86
CA MET A 220 1.10 -18.32 -2.11
C MET A 220 1.28 -19.82 -1.76
N PRO A 221 1.21 -20.25 -0.48
CA PRO A 221 1.05 -21.66 -0.13
C PRO A 221 -0.42 -22.05 0.12
N ARG A 222 -0.84 -23.16 -0.52
CA ARG A 222 -1.91 -24.14 -0.19
C ARG A 222 -3.19 -23.67 0.58
N ARG A 223 -4.06 -22.88 -0.06
CA ARG A 223 -5.53 -23.11 -0.22
C ARG A 223 -6.22 -21.77 -0.48
N LEU A 224 -6.74 -21.60 -1.69
CA LEU A 224 -7.53 -20.44 -2.09
C LEU A 224 -8.96 -20.57 -1.55
N GLN A 225 -9.47 -19.57 -0.85
CA GLN A 225 -10.90 -19.31 -0.71
C GLN A 225 -11.16 -17.90 -1.26
N SER A 226 -11.91 -17.85 -2.36
CA SER A 226 -12.51 -16.66 -3.01
C SER A 226 -11.59 -15.45 -3.21
N MET A 227 -10.93 -15.40 -4.37
CA MET A 227 -10.70 -14.11 -5.03
C MET A 227 -12.01 -13.73 -5.73
N GLU A 228 -12.89 -12.97 -5.05
CA GLU A 228 -13.98 -12.30 -5.76
C GLU A 228 -13.37 -11.10 -6.47
N ALA A 229 -12.97 -11.29 -7.74
CA ALA A 229 -12.65 -10.18 -8.61
C ALA A 229 -13.86 -9.26 -8.66
N ALA A 230 -13.67 -7.97 -8.40
CA ALA A 230 -14.65 -6.95 -8.71
C ALA A 230 -15.03 -7.10 -10.19
N GLN A 231 -16.19 -7.68 -10.48
CA GLN A 231 -16.73 -7.75 -11.82
C GLN A 231 -17.09 -6.33 -12.26
N PRO A 232 -16.45 -5.76 -13.31
CA PRO A 232 -17.05 -4.64 -14.01
C PRO A 232 -18.23 -5.22 -14.80
N ASP A 233 -19.44 -4.97 -14.30
CA ASP A 233 -20.66 -5.50 -14.87
C ASP A 233 -20.85 -4.97 -16.32
N ARG A 234 -20.69 -5.90 -17.27
CA ARG A 234 -21.32 -5.98 -18.62
C ARG A 234 -21.11 -4.83 -19.61
N VAL A 235 -20.06 -4.95 -20.42
CA VAL A 235 -20.12 -4.51 -21.84
C VAL A 235 -20.48 -5.73 -22.69
N ALA A 236 -21.70 -5.75 -23.20
CA ALA A 236 -22.14 -6.75 -24.17
C ALA A 236 -21.39 -6.53 -25.50
N CYS A 237 -20.53 -7.48 -25.88
CA CYS A 237 -19.96 -7.57 -27.22
C CYS A 237 -21.08 -7.87 -28.23
N LEU A 238 -21.61 -6.85 -28.90
CA LEU A 238 -22.34 -7.03 -30.15
C LEU A 238 -21.33 -7.11 -31.30
N ARG A 239 -21.31 -8.27 -31.97
CA ARG A 239 -20.49 -8.54 -33.16
C ARG A 239 -20.87 -7.59 -34.30
N PRO A 240 -19.92 -7.00 -35.05
CA PRO A 240 -20.24 -6.26 -36.26
C PRO A 240 -20.57 -7.25 -37.38
N SER A 241 -21.83 -7.28 -37.82
CA SER A 241 -22.27 -7.93 -39.05
C SER A 241 -22.53 -6.86 -40.11
N ARG A 242 -21.81 -7.01 -41.23
CA ARG A 242 -21.85 -6.32 -42.53
C ARG A 242 -23.01 -5.34 -42.85
N LEU A 243 -22.59 -4.18 -43.38
CA LEU A 243 -23.10 -3.42 -44.53
C LEU A 243 -24.62 -3.36 -44.79
N ASP A 244 -25.19 -2.16 -44.73
CA ASP A 244 -25.69 -1.47 -45.92
C ASP A 244 -25.89 0.04 -45.65
N LEU A 245 -25.33 0.87 -46.54
CA LEU A 245 -25.45 2.33 -46.59
C LEU A 245 -26.81 2.74 -47.18
N PRO A 246 -27.26 3.99 -46.92
CA PRO A 246 -27.35 4.88 -48.06
C PRO A 246 -26.71 6.26 -47.81
N VAL A 247 -26.20 6.78 -48.92
CA VAL A 247 -25.52 8.06 -49.13
C VAL A 247 -26.49 9.24 -48.99
N MET A 248 -26.12 10.27 -48.23
CA MET A 248 -26.37 11.67 -48.62
C MET A 248 -25.33 12.58 -47.94
N GLY A 249 -24.56 13.30 -48.74
CA GLY A 249 -23.47 14.18 -48.28
C GLY A 249 -23.93 15.59 -47.92
N LEU A 250 -23.04 16.37 -47.29
CA LEU A 250 -22.67 17.72 -47.72
C LEU A 250 -21.51 18.30 -46.88
N MET A 251 -20.51 18.81 -47.61
CA MET A 251 -19.54 19.90 -47.34
C MET A 251 -18.52 19.84 -46.18
N LEU A 252 -17.26 19.84 -46.63
CA LEU A 252 -16.04 20.28 -45.94
C LEU A 252 -16.09 21.77 -45.58
N GLN A 253 -15.45 22.15 -44.46
CA GLN A 253 -14.53 23.29 -44.47
C GLN A 253 -13.41 23.08 -43.45
N MET A 254 -12.17 22.97 -43.94
CA MET A 254 -10.94 23.03 -43.15
C MET A 254 -10.55 24.49 -42.95
N GLY A 255 -10.23 24.87 -41.71
CA GLY A 255 -9.61 26.15 -41.37
C GLY A 255 -8.18 25.94 -40.90
N THR A 256 -7.22 26.28 -41.75
CA THR A 256 -5.83 26.56 -41.40
C THR A 256 -5.69 28.02 -40.95
N ALA A 257 -4.92 28.26 -39.89
CA ALA A 257 -4.25 29.55 -39.68
C ALA A 257 -2.99 29.32 -38.83
N ALA A 258 -1.85 29.36 -39.51
CA ALA A 258 -0.56 29.69 -38.92
C ALA A 258 -0.27 31.14 -39.27
N ILE A 259 0.19 31.93 -38.30
CA ILE A 259 1.31 32.88 -38.42
C ILE A 259 2.03 32.83 -37.07
#